data_AF-A0A949WYN4-F1
#
_entry.id   AF-A0A949WYN4-F1
#
_cell.length_a   1.000
_cell.length_b   1.000
_cell.length_c   1.000
_cell.angle_alpha   90.00
_cell.angle_beta   90.00
_cell.angle_gamma   90.00
#
_symmetry.space_group_name_H-M   'P 1'
#
loop_
_entity.id
_entity.type
_entity.pdbx_description
1 polymer ?
#
loop_
_entity_poly.entity_id
_entity_poly.type
_entity_poly.pdbx_seq_one_letter_code
_entity_poly.pdbx_strand_id
1 'polypeptide(L)'
;MAVNLSSPEPEDLFPVAGIELGIARAGIKKPGRKDLLLVRLAPGTKVAGVFTRNRFCAAPVLVCRQHLKQRSIRALVVNTGNANAGTGADGTRRALEVCSAAAALAGCQPAEVLPFSTGVIMEPLPVDRIAAALPACLESKAGWLDAAEAIMTTDTVPKACSRRVKLSGGEAVVTGIAKGAGMIHPDMATMLGFVATDAEVSRSFLEKAVKRIADASFNCVTVDG
;
A
#
# COMPACT_ATOMS: atom_id res chain seq x y z
N MET A 1 20.52 -8.59 -6.36
CA MET A 1 19.91 -8.38 -7.70
C MET A 1 18.77 -9.36 -7.83
N ALA A 2 17.63 -8.98 -8.42
CA ALA A 2 16.55 -9.93 -8.65
C ALA A 2 17.01 -11.03 -9.61
N VAL A 3 16.75 -12.30 -9.26
CA VAL A 3 17.09 -13.46 -10.09
C VAL A 3 15.80 -14.03 -10.65
N ASN A 4 15.73 -14.25 -11.96
CA ASN A 4 14.55 -14.81 -12.66
C ASN A 4 13.24 -14.02 -12.45
N LEU A 5 13.34 -12.71 -12.22
CA LEU A 5 12.19 -11.82 -12.14
C LEU A 5 12.33 -10.71 -13.19
N SER A 6 11.46 -10.74 -14.20
CA SER A 6 11.30 -9.67 -15.17
C SER A 6 10.26 -8.65 -14.68
N SER A 7 10.31 -7.44 -15.23
CA SER A 7 9.23 -6.48 -15.02
C SER A 7 7.93 -7.06 -15.57
N PRO A 8 6.79 -6.88 -14.89
CA PRO A 8 5.48 -7.20 -15.46
C PRO A 8 5.19 -6.32 -16.67
N GLU A 9 4.51 -6.87 -17.67
CA GLU A 9 4.00 -6.11 -18.80
C GLU A 9 2.70 -5.38 -18.39
N PRO A 10 2.52 -4.09 -18.72
CA PRO A 10 1.32 -3.34 -18.35
C PRO A 10 0.00 -3.98 -18.80
N GLU A 11 0.01 -4.62 -19.97
CA GLU A 11 -1.16 -5.29 -20.57
C GLU A 11 -1.62 -6.54 -19.80
N ASP A 12 -0.71 -7.16 -19.04
CA ASP A 12 -1.00 -8.30 -18.17
C ASP A 12 -1.54 -7.88 -16.79
N LEU A 13 -1.65 -6.58 -16.52
CA LEU A 13 -2.12 -6.04 -15.25
C LEU A 13 -3.50 -5.40 -15.39
N PHE A 14 -4.53 -6.19 -15.12
CA PHE A 14 -5.90 -5.75 -15.33
C PHE A 14 -6.35 -4.70 -14.29
N PRO A 15 -7.07 -3.64 -14.72
CA PRO A 15 -7.73 -2.74 -13.79
C PRO A 15 -8.79 -3.50 -12.98
N VAL A 16 -9.01 -3.06 -11.74
CA VAL A 16 -10.02 -3.65 -10.85
C VAL A 16 -11.14 -2.63 -10.68
N ALA A 17 -12.38 -3.03 -10.96
CA ALA A 17 -13.51 -2.11 -10.83
C ALA A 17 -13.62 -1.58 -9.39
N GLY A 18 -13.86 -0.28 -9.25
CA GLY A 18 -13.93 0.40 -7.95
C GLY A 18 -12.59 0.75 -7.30
N ILE A 19 -11.46 0.51 -8.00
CA ILE A 19 -10.12 0.92 -7.57
C ILE A 19 -9.57 1.96 -8.54
N GLU A 20 -9.20 3.13 -8.00
CA GLU A 20 -8.48 4.16 -8.75
C GLU A 20 -7.06 4.31 -8.17
N LEU A 21 -6.06 4.33 -9.04
CA LEU A 21 -4.65 4.46 -8.67
C LEU A 21 -4.14 5.83 -9.10
N GLY A 22 -3.41 6.48 -8.21
CA GLY A 22 -2.77 7.76 -8.49
C GLY A 22 -1.33 7.80 -7.96
N ILE A 23 -0.39 8.31 -8.74
CA ILE A 23 1.03 8.40 -8.34
C ILE A 23 1.53 9.83 -8.41
N ALA A 24 2.51 10.15 -7.57
CA ALA A 24 3.20 11.43 -7.61
C ALA A 24 4.70 11.27 -7.30
N ARG A 25 5.43 12.36 -7.57
CA ARG A 25 6.86 12.51 -7.26
C ARG A 25 7.00 13.59 -6.21
N ALA A 26 6.91 13.21 -4.95
CA ALA A 26 6.98 14.10 -3.79
C ALA A 26 8.43 14.47 -3.41
N GLY A 27 9.44 13.75 -3.91
CA GLY A 27 10.84 14.03 -3.61
C GLY A 27 11.16 13.80 -2.13
N ILE A 28 10.63 12.72 -1.56
CA ILE A 28 10.74 12.39 -0.14
C ILE A 28 12.19 12.08 0.22
N LYS A 29 12.80 11.13 -0.51
CA LYS A 29 14.23 10.78 -0.34
C LYS A 29 15.08 11.16 -1.55
N LYS A 30 14.58 10.94 -2.77
CA LYS A 30 15.30 11.23 -4.01
C LYS A 30 14.37 11.97 -4.98
N PRO A 31 14.80 13.07 -5.61
CA PRO A 31 13.99 13.77 -6.59
C PRO A 31 13.71 12.88 -7.82
N GLY A 32 12.60 13.15 -8.52
CA GLY A 32 12.25 12.51 -9.79
C GLY A 32 11.73 11.07 -9.69
N ARG A 33 11.72 10.45 -8.51
CA ARG A 33 11.16 9.11 -8.27
C ARG A 33 9.65 9.19 -8.06
N LYS A 34 8.92 8.20 -8.58
CA LYS A 34 7.55 7.91 -8.11
C LYS A 34 7.70 7.41 -6.67
N ASP A 35 7.31 8.21 -5.70
CA ASP A 35 7.53 7.93 -4.28
C ASP A 35 6.28 8.20 -3.42
N LEU A 36 5.15 8.43 -4.09
CA LEU A 36 3.85 8.56 -3.48
C LEU A 36 2.80 7.83 -4.34
N LEU A 37 1.98 7.02 -3.68
CA LEU A 37 0.82 6.33 -4.25
C LEU A 37 -0.41 6.67 -3.42
N LEU A 38 -1.48 7.07 -4.10
CA LEU A 38 -2.83 7.19 -3.56
C LEU A 38 -3.70 6.12 -4.22
N VAL A 39 -4.36 5.29 -3.43
CA VAL A 39 -5.36 4.34 -3.90
C VAL A 39 -6.71 4.82 -3.40
N ARG A 40 -7.64 5.15 -4.29
CA ARG A 40 -9.02 5.51 -3.92
C ARG A 40 -9.93 4.32 -4.13
N LEU A 41 -10.83 4.12 -3.17
CA LEU A 41 -11.74 2.99 -3.12
C LEU A 41 -13.18 3.47 -3.28
N ALA A 42 -13.90 2.84 -4.18
CA ALA A 42 -15.33 3.09 -4.38
C ALA A 42 -16.11 2.87 -3.07
N PRO A 43 -17.17 3.65 -2.81
CA PRO A 43 -18.06 3.41 -1.67
C PRO A 43 -18.54 1.95 -1.62
N GLY A 44 -18.57 1.35 -0.42
CA GLY A 44 -18.95 -0.06 -0.23
C GLY A 44 -17.80 -1.06 -0.35
N THR A 45 -16.59 -0.61 -0.73
CA THR A 45 -15.38 -1.46 -0.73
C THR A 45 -15.09 -2.00 0.67
N LYS A 46 -14.79 -3.31 0.75
CA LYS A 46 -14.44 -3.99 2.00
C LYS A 46 -12.93 -4.16 2.05
N VAL A 47 -12.33 -3.76 3.16
CA VAL A 47 -10.87 -3.82 3.36
C VAL A 47 -10.55 -4.67 4.59
N ALA A 48 -9.55 -5.54 4.45
CA ALA A 48 -8.94 -6.30 5.53
C ALA A 48 -7.42 -6.28 5.35
N GLY A 49 -6.66 -6.44 6.44
CA GLY A 49 -5.21 -6.40 6.38
C GLY A 49 -4.58 -7.09 7.58
N VAL A 50 -3.39 -7.64 7.35
CA VAL A 50 -2.49 -8.11 8.41
C VAL A 50 -1.27 -7.19 8.45
N PHE A 51 -0.68 -7.04 9.62
CA PHE A 51 0.42 -6.10 9.86
C PHE A 51 1.50 -6.75 10.71
N THR A 52 2.73 -6.23 10.62
CA THR A 52 3.88 -6.76 11.36
C THR A 52 3.63 -6.97 12.84
N ARG A 53 4.07 -8.11 13.39
CA ARG A 53 3.98 -8.39 14.84
C ARG A 53 5.13 -7.77 15.65
N ASN A 54 6.06 -7.09 14.98
CA ASN A 54 7.20 -6.46 15.64
C ASN A 54 6.74 -5.48 16.73
N ARG A 55 7.35 -5.54 17.92
CA ARG A 55 7.06 -4.60 19.01
C ARG A 55 7.39 -3.15 18.64
N PHE A 56 8.36 -2.94 17.76
CA PHE A 56 8.77 -1.65 17.23
C PHE A 56 8.06 -1.35 15.91
N CYS A 57 6.73 -1.37 15.93
CA CYS A 57 5.92 -0.99 14.77
C CYS A 57 6.14 0.48 14.40
N ALA A 58 6.22 0.75 13.09
CA ALA A 58 6.19 2.11 12.58
C ALA A 58 4.87 2.81 12.92
N ALA A 59 4.89 4.14 13.06
CA ALA A 59 3.70 4.95 13.29
C ALA A 59 2.52 4.64 12.33
N PRO A 60 2.71 4.50 11.00
CA PRO A 60 1.62 4.17 10.08
C PRO A 60 0.94 2.82 10.37
N VAL A 61 1.66 1.83 10.91
CA VAL A 61 1.07 0.52 11.27
C VAL A 61 0.06 0.68 12.42
N LEU A 62 0.38 1.52 13.40
CA LEU A 62 -0.53 1.80 14.52
C LEU A 62 -1.80 2.50 14.04
N VAL A 63 -1.65 3.51 13.18
CA VAL A 63 -2.77 4.25 12.57
C VAL A 63 -3.63 3.32 11.72
N CYS A 64 -3.02 2.50 10.86
CA CYS A 64 -3.71 1.52 10.04
C CYS A 64 -4.61 0.59 10.88
N ARG A 65 -4.05 0.01 11.95
CA ARG A 65 -4.79 -0.89 12.86
C ARG A 65 -5.97 -0.21 13.51
N GLN A 66 -5.82 1.06 13.89
CA GLN A 66 -6.88 1.84 14.50
C GLN A 66 -7.99 2.12 13.50
N HIS A 67 -7.66 2.68 12.33
CA HIS A 67 -8.62 3.06 11.29
C HIS A 67 -9.41 1.85 10.78
N LEU A 68 -8.73 0.73 10.52
CA LEU A 68 -9.36 -0.50 10.03
C LEU A 68 -10.41 -1.09 11.00
N LYS A 69 -10.23 -0.88 12.32
CA LYS A 69 -11.21 -1.31 13.34
C LYS A 69 -12.42 -0.40 13.43
N GLN A 70 -12.26 0.89 13.10
CA GLN A 70 -13.26 1.92 13.39
C GLN A 70 -14.17 2.25 12.20
N ARG A 71 -13.67 2.12 10.97
CA ARG A 71 -14.36 2.64 9.78
C ARG A 71 -14.26 1.70 8.59
N SER A 72 -15.13 1.93 7.61
CA SER A 72 -14.94 1.42 6.25
C SER A 72 -13.89 2.29 5.56
N ILE A 73 -12.91 1.66 4.93
CA ILE A 73 -11.78 2.37 4.33
C ILE A 73 -12.17 2.87 2.94
N ARG A 74 -11.77 4.09 2.62
CA ARG A 74 -12.04 4.80 1.35
C ARG A 74 -10.77 5.16 0.58
N ALA A 75 -9.60 5.16 1.23
CA ALA A 75 -8.33 5.35 0.53
C ALA A 75 -7.15 4.68 1.25
N LEU A 76 -6.09 4.42 0.50
CA LEU A 76 -4.76 4.09 0.99
C LEU A 76 -3.79 5.16 0.51
N VAL A 77 -2.84 5.56 1.35
CA VAL A 77 -1.74 6.46 0.97
C VAL A 77 -0.42 5.79 1.32
N VAL A 78 0.46 5.65 0.34
CA VAL A 78 1.74 4.95 0.48
C VAL A 78 2.87 5.88 0.07
N ASN A 79 3.82 6.09 0.97
CA ASN A 79 5.00 6.89 0.70
C ASN A 79 6.28 6.01 0.74
N THR A 80 7.25 6.30 -0.13
CA THR A 80 8.55 5.63 -0.11
C THR A 80 9.70 6.60 0.17
N GLY A 81 10.82 6.06 0.64
CA GLY A 81 12.00 6.84 1.02
C GLY A 81 12.08 7.16 2.51
N ASN A 82 10.96 7.19 3.23
CA ASN A 82 10.89 7.37 4.67
C ASN A 82 9.89 6.37 5.27
N ALA A 83 10.31 5.60 6.28
CA ALA A 83 9.49 4.56 6.91
C ALA A 83 8.59 5.07 8.04
N ASN A 84 8.81 6.30 8.51
CA ASN A 84 8.15 6.87 9.69
C ASN A 84 8.11 5.88 10.88
N ALA A 85 9.27 5.27 11.13
CA ALA A 85 9.48 4.28 12.18
C ALA A 85 10.49 4.81 13.19
N GLY A 86 10.29 4.51 14.48
CA GLY A 86 11.17 5.04 15.55
C GLY A 86 11.02 6.54 15.80
N THR A 87 9.90 7.14 15.39
CA THR A 87 9.63 8.59 15.43
C THR A 87 8.66 9.01 16.55
N GLY A 88 8.21 8.07 17.37
CA GLY A 88 7.35 8.34 18.54
C GLY A 88 6.02 9.02 18.20
N ALA A 89 5.51 9.83 19.13
CA ALA A 89 4.24 10.54 18.99
C ALA A 89 4.23 11.53 17.82
N ASP A 90 5.37 12.15 17.50
CA ASP A 90 5.51 13.04 16.35
C ASP A 90 5.26 12.29 15.04
N GLY A 91 5.82 11.08 14.90
CA GLY A 91 5.57 10.20 13.76
C GLY A 91 4.09 9.85 13.58
N THR A 92 3.39 9.55 14.68
CA THR A 92 1.95 9.27 14.65
C THR A 92 1.15 10.50 14.22
N ARG A 93 1.44 11.69 14.78
CA ARG A 93 0.81 12.95 14.38
C ARG A 93 0.99 13.21 12.89
N ARG A 94 2.21 13.09 12.36
CA ARG A 94 2.52 13.29 10.94
C ARG A 94 1.80 12.28 10.03
N ALA A 95 1.67 11.02 10.46
CA ALA A 95 0.90 10.02 9.71
C ALA A 95 -0.59 10.40 9.63
N LEU A 96 -1.16 10.93 10.72
CA LEU A 96 -2.54 11.44 10.73
C LEU A 96 -2.72 12.67 9.84
N GLU A 97 -1.74 13.57 9.79
CA GLU A 97 -1.76 14.73 8.88
C GLU A 97 -1.75 14.30 7.41
N VAL A 98 -0.95 13.31 7.05
CA VAL A 98 -0.97 12.72 5.70
C VAL A 98 -2.32 12.07 5.41
N CYS A 99 -2.93 11.38 6.38
CA CYS A 99 -4.28 10.84 6.23
C CYS A 99 -5.30 11.96 5.97
N SER A 100 -5.24 13.07 6.71
CA SER A 100 -6.13 14.22 6.51
C SER A 100 -5.98 14.85 5.13
N ALA A 101 -4.74 15.04 4.66
CA ALA A 101 -4.47 15.58 3.33
C ALA A 101 -5.00 14.64 2.22
N ALA A 102 -4.76 13.34 2.34
CA ALA A 102 -5.27 12.35 1.39
C ALA A 102 -6.81 12.24 1.43
N ALA A 103 -7.41 12.34 2.61
CA ALA A 103 -8.86 12.25 2.81
C ALA A 103 -9.61 13.41 2.15
N ALA A 104 -9.06 14.63 2.24
CA ALA A 104 -9.62 15.81 1.59
C ALA A 104 -9.72 15.63 0.06
N LEU A 105 -8.69 15.04 -0.55
CA LEU A 105 -8.66 14.75 -1.99
C LEU A 105 -9.53 13.55 -2.37
N ALA A 106 -9.60 12.53 -1.52
CA ALA A 106 -10.42 11.35 -1.74
C ALA A 106 -11.92 11.59 -1.48
N GLY A 107 -12.28 12.71 -0.84
CA GLY A 107 -13.66 13.03 -0.46
C GLY A 107 -14.18 12.11 0.66
N CYS A 108 -13.34 11.85 1.67
CA CYS A 108 -13.66 10.97 2.80
C CYS A 108 -13.13 11.54 4.12
N GLN A 109 -13.38 10.86 5.23
CA GLN A 109 -12.85 11.23 6.54
C GLN A 109 -11.40 10.75 6.72
N PRO A 110 -10.56 11.46 7.50
CA PRO A 110 -9.18 11.02 7.77
C PRO A 110 -9.07 9.59 8.32
N ALA A 111 -10.03 9.19 9.16
CA ALA A 111 -10.12 7.84 9.73
C ALA A 111 -10.52 6.74 8.73
N GLU A 112 -10.91 7.11 7.50
CA GLU A 112 -11.18 6.19 6.39
C GLU A 112 -9.95 5.99 5.49
N VAL A 113 -8.79 6.56 5.84
CA VAL A 113 -7.53 6.45 5.08
C VAL A 113 -6.54 5.56 5.81
N LEU A 114 -5.91 4.59 5.11
CA LEU A 114 -4.83 3.79 5.67
C LEU A 114 -3.46 4.32 5.19
N PRO A 115 -2.57 4.78 6.10
CA PRO A 115 -1.23 5.22 5.73
C PRO A 115 -0.22 4.06 5.75
N PHE A 116 0.67 4.03 4.76
CA PHE A 116 1.79 3.10 4.67
C PHE A 116 3.07 3.86 4.34
N SER A 117 4.18 3.48 4.98
CA SER A 117 5.46 4.15 4.80
C SER A 117 6.57 3.10 4.73
N THR A 118 7.56 3.33 3.87
CA THR A 118 8.72 2.44 3.78
C THR A 118 9.97 3.20 3.32
N GLY A 119 11.13 2.90 3.92
CA GLY A 119 12.36 3.64 3.66
C GLY A 119 13.22 3.77 4.91
N VAL A 120 13.84 4.94 5.08
CA VAL A 120 14.74 5.19 6.22
C VAL A 120 13.95 5.28 7.53
N ILE A 121 14.48 4.70 8.61
CA ILE A 121 13.93 4.76 9.96
C ILE A 121 14.55 5.94 10.75
N MET A 122 13.89 6.38 11.81
CA MET A 122 14.32 7.47 12.69
C MET A 122 14.47 8.85 12.00
N GLU A 123 13.84 9.02 10.83
CA GLU A 123 13.74 10.31 10.15
C GLU A 123 12.30 10.84 10.19
N PRO A 124 12.09 12.15 10.45
CA PRO A 124 10.76 12.73 10.47
C PRO A 124 10.10 12.68 9.08
N LEU A 125 8.83 12.30 9.04
CA LEU A 125 8.06 12.24 7.79
C LEU A 125 7.86 13.67 7.21
N PRO A 126 8.24 13.94 5.95
CA PRO A 126 8.11 15.27 5.35
C PRO A 126 6.67 15.52 4.87
N VAL A 127 5.76 15.77 5.82
CA VAL A 127 4.32 15.96 5.58
C VAL A 127 4.04 17.02 4.51
N ASP A 128 4.71 18.17 4.57
CA ASP A 128 4.45 19.27 3.62
C ASP A 128 4.75 18.88 2.17
N ARG A 129 5.82 18.11 1.94
CA ARG A 129 6.15 17.59 0.60
C ARG A 129 5.12 16.59 0.11
N ILE A 130 4.68 15.70 0.99
CA ILE A 130 3.65 14.70 0.68
C ILE A 130 2.33 15.41 0.35
N ALA A 131 1.87 16.31 1.21
CA ALA A 131 0.64 17.06 1.06
C ALA A 131 0.62 17.89 -0.23
N ALA A 132 1.74 18.57 -0.55
CA ALA A 132 1.88 19.34 -1.78
C ALA A 132 1.86 18.48 -3.06
N ALA A 133 2.33 17.23 -2.98
CA ALA A 133 2.40 16.33 -4.13
C ALA A 133 1.11 15.52 -4.35
N LEU A 134 0.31 15.29 -3.29
CA LEU A 134 -0.91 14.48 -3.37
C LEU A 134 -1.91 14.92 -4.46
N PRO A 135 -2.14 16.21 -4.76
CA PRO A 135 -3.02 16.61 -5.87
C PRO A 135 -2.62 16.02 -7.22
N ALA A 136 -1.32 15.86 -7.48
CA ALA A 136 -0.83 15.26 -8.73
C ALA A 136 -1.21 13.78 -8.88
N CYS A 137 -1.52 13.08 -7.77
CA CYS A 137 -2.05 11.72 -7.84
C CYS A 137 -3.41 11.65 -8.54
N LEU A 138 -4.27 12.68 -8.39
CA LEU A 138 -5.60 12.70 -9.02
C LEU A 138 -5.52 12.91 -10.54
N GLU A 139 -4.51 13.65 -11.00
CA GLU A 139 -4.30 13.93 -12.42
C GLU A 139 -3.55 12.79 -13.14
N SER A 140 -2.89 11.91 -12.38
CA SER A 140 -2.15 10.80 -12.96
C SER A 140 -3.10 9.73 -13.52
N LYS A 141 -2.86 9.30 -14.76
CA LYS A 141 -3.53 8.13 -15.36
C LYS A 141 -2.78 6.84 -15.01
N ALA A 142 -2.59 6.59 -13.71
CA ALA A 142 -1.71 5.53 -13.24
C ALA A 142 -2.36 4.13 -13.38
N GLY A 143 -1.58 3.17 -13.87
CA GLY A 143 -1.92 1.76 -13.85
C GLY A 143 -1.30 1.02 -12.65
N TRP A 144 -1.53 -0.28 -12.59
CA TRP A 144 -0.95 -1.14 -11.56
C TRP A 144 0.58 -1.22 -11.62
N LEU A 145 1.19 -1.13 -12.81
CA LEU A 145 2.65 -1.07 -12.92
C LEU A 145 3.20 0.21 -12.29
N ASP A 146 2.57 1.36 -12.54
CA ASP A 146 2.96 2.63 -11.92
C ASP A 146 2.85 2.58 -10.39
N ALA A 147 1.77 1.97 -9.88
CA ALA A 147 1.58 1.78 -8.45
C ALA A 147 2.65 0.85 -7.86
N ALA A 148 2.99 -0.24 -8.55
CA ALA A 148 4.07 -1.13 -8.15
C ALA A 148 5.43 -0.42 -8.08
N GLU A 149 5.73 0.44 -9.07
CA GLU A 149 6.95 1.24 -9.08
C GLU A 149 6.98 2.29 -7.96
N ALA A 150 5.85 2.94 -7.69
CA ALA A 150 5.74 3.99 -6.68
C ALA A 150 6.03 3.50 -5.26
N ILE A 151 5.80 2.20 -4.98
CA ILE A 151 6.05 1.59 -3.68
C ILE A 151 7.47 0.98 -3.53
N MET A 152 8.28 0.98 -4.59
CA MET A 152 9.64 0.43 -4.57
C MET A 152 10.60 1.24 -3.71
N THR A 153 11.58 0.55 -3.12
CA THR A 153 12.71 1.15 -2.40
C THR A 153 14.05 0.70 -2.98
N THR A 154 14.66 -0.33 -2.39
CA THR A 154 15.87 -1.01 -2.88
C THR A 154 15.56 -2.08 -3.94
N ASP A 155 14.27 -2.31 -4.20
CA ASP A 155 13.79 -3.16 -5.28
C ASP A 155 14.43 -2.76 -6.62
N THR A 156 14.90 -3.74 -7.39
CA THR A 156 15.46 -3.52 -8.74
C THR A 156 14.42 -3.68 -9.84
N VAL A 157 13.29 -4.35 -9.56
CA VAL A 157 12.20 -4.66 -10.49
C VAL A 157 10.86 -4.49 -9.76
N PRO A 158 9.85 -3.84 -10.37
CA PRO A 158 8.49 -3.76 -9.80
C PRO A 158 7.85 -5.15 -9.72
N LYS A 159 7.01 -5.38 -8.71
CA LYS A 159 6.34 -6.66 -8.50
C LYS A 159 4.84 -6.47 -8.56
N ALA A 160 4.22 -7.01 -9.60
CA ALA A 160 2.78 -6.99 -9.80
C ALA A 160 2.32 -8.30 -10.45
N CYS A 161 1.08 -8.71 -10.18
CA CYS A 161 0.46 -9.85 -10.83
C CYS A 161 -1.05 -9.63 -10.92
N SER A 162 -1.65 -10.05 -12.03
CA SER A 162 -3.11 -10.06 -12.20
C SER A 162 -3.62 -11.41 -12.68
N ARG A 163 -4.87 -11.73 -12.31
CA ARG A 163 -5.60 -12.92 -12.72
C ARG A 163 -7.07 -12.59 -12.92
N ARG A 164 -7.67 -13.20 -13.95
CA ARG A 164 -9.12 -13.30 -14.10
C ARG A 164 -9.57 -14.66 -13.57
N VAL A 165 -10.61 -14.67 -12.75
CA VAL A 165 -11.10 -15.86 -12.06
C VAL A 165 -12.57 -16.04 -12.41
N LYS A 166 -12.90 -17.21 -12.96
CA LYS A 166 -14.31 -17.61 -13.19
C LYS A 166 -14.95 -18.00 -11.87
N LEU A 167 -16.03 -17.33 -11.52
CA LEU A 167 -16.89 -17.58 -10.37
C LEU A 167 -18.27 -18.03 -10.87
N SER A 168 -19.10 -18.57 -9.97
CA SER A 168 -20.47 -18.94 -10.31
C SER A 168 -21.33 -17.76 -10.77
N GLY A 169 -21.01 -16.54 -10.32
CA GLY A 169 -21.73 -15.31 -10.64
C GLY A 169 -21.11 -14.47 -11.76
N GLY A 170 -20.06 -14.94 -12.44
CA GLY A 170 -19.36 -14.18 -13.48
C GLY A 170 -17.85 -14.30 -13.38
N GLU A 171 -17.12 -13.40 -14.04
CA GLU A 171 -15.67 -13.30 -13.94
C GLU A 171 -15.30 -12.17 -12.98
N ALA A 172 -14.29 -12.40 -12.14
CA ALA A 172 -13.71 -11.38 -11.28
C ALA A 172 -12.22 -11.18 -11.60
N VAL A 173 -11.74 -9.97 -11.46
CA VAL A 173 -10.32 -9.62 -11.55
C VAL A 173 -9.71 -9.62 -10.16
N VAL A 174 -8.49 -10.14 -10.05
CA VAL A 174 -7.63 -10.01 -8.88
C VAL A 174 -6.30 -9.46 -9.33
N THR A 175 -5.95 -8.26 -8.87
CA THR A 175 -4.64 -7.64 -9.16
C THR A 175 -3.95 -7.29 -7.85
N GLY A 176 -2.66 -7.58 -7.76
CA GLY A 176 -1.86 -7.26 -6.60
C GLY A 176 -0.47 -6.76 -6.93
N ILE A 177 0.07 -5.96 -6.02
CA ILE A 177 1.42 -5.40 -6.06
C ILE A 177 2.12 -5.67 -4.74
N ALA A 178 3.44 -5.80 -4.79
CA ALA A 178 4.26 -5.95 -3.60
C ALA A 178 5.59 -5.21 -3.73
N LYS A 179 6.22 -4.94 -2.59
CA LYS A 179 7.59 -4.44 -2.52
C LYS A 179 8.32 -5.05 -1.34
N GLY A 180 9.63 -5.07 -1.44
CA GLY A 180 10.51 -5.70 -0.46
C GLY A 180 11.64 -6.43 -1.16
N ALA A 181 12.87 -6.06 -0.81
CA ALA A 181 14.08 -6.67 -1.36
C ALA A 181 15.22 -6.78 -0.32
N GLY A 182 14.93 -6.39 0.93
CA GLY A 182 15.82 -6.43 2.09
C GLY A 182 15.03 -6.09 3.34
N MET A 183 15.55 -6.44 4.53
CA MET A 183 14.83 -6.47 5.80
C MET A 183 13.48 -7.20 5.69
N ILE A 184 13.52 -8.38 5.06
CA ILE A 184 12.39 -9.29 4.90
C ILE A 184 12.66 -10.54 5.72
N HIS A 185 11.76 -10.78 6.67
CA HIS A 185 11.68 -11.95 7.53
C HIS A 185 10.19 -12.26 7.72
N PRO A 186 9.81 -13.50 8.06
CA PRO A 186 8.49 -13.84 8.57
C PRO A 186 7.90 -12.77 9.51
N ASP A 187 6.57 -12.62 9.50
CA ASP A 187 5.85 -11.57 10.23
C ASP A 187 6.02 -10.15 9.64
N MET A 188 6.26 -10.07 8.33
CA MET A 188 6.10 -8.88 7.49
C MET A 188 6.82 -7.62 8.03
N ALA A 189 8.15 -7.66 8.19
CA ALA A 189 8.90 -6.50 8.69
C ALA A 189 8.75 -5.25 7.80
N THR A 190 9.43 -5.18 6.66
CA THR A 190 9.41 -4.00 5.75
C THR A 190 8.70 -4.22 4.42
N MET A 191 8.05 -5.39 4.28
CA MET A 191 7.26 -5.77 3.11
C MET A 191 5.94 -4.99 3.08
N LEU A 192 5.57 -4.47 1.91
CA LEU A 192 4.20 -4.02 1.66
C LEU A 192 3.62 -4.88 0.53
N GLY A 193 2.37 -5.31 0.71
CA GLY A 193 1.62 -6.07 -0.28
C GLY A 193 0.17 -5.60 -0.30
N PHE A 194 -0.35 -5.35 -1.50
CA PHE A 194 -1.71 -4.88 -1.72
C PHE A 194 -2.35 -5.76 -2.77
N VAL A 195 -3.56 -6.25 -2.52
CA VAL A 195 -4.35 -7.04 -3.46
C VAL A 195 -5.74 -6.46 -3.51
N ALA A 196 -6.26 -6.23 -4.71
CA ALA A 196 -7.61 -5.78 -4.94
C ALA A 196 -8.36 -6.77 -5.84
N THR A 197 -9.67 -6.82 -5.65
CA THR A 197 -10.58 -7.60 -6.47
C THR A 197 -11.94 -6.93 -6.53
N ASP A 198 -12.64 -7.10 -7.66
CA ASP A 198 -14.04 -6.72 -7.86
C ASP A 198 -15.00 -7.87 -7.52
N ALA A 199 -14.50 -9.00 -7.03
CA ALA A 199 -15.32 -10.09 -6.52
C ALA A 199 -16.16 -9.64 -5.32
N GLU A 200 -17.45 -9.95 -5.35
CA GLU A 200 -18.36 -9.67 -4.24
C GLU A 200 -18.13 -10.65 -3.09
N VAL A 201 -17.30 -10.26 -2.12
CA VAL A 201 -16.97 -11.07 -0.95
C VAL A 201 -17.32 -10.35 0.34
N SER A 202 -17.57 -11.09 1.43
CA SER A 202 -17.81 -10.49 2.74
C SER A 202 -16.51 -10.01 3.40
N ARG A 203 -16.61 -9.04 4.32
CA ARG A 203 -15.45 -8.57 5.10
C ARG A 203 -14.87 -9.71 5.95
N SER A 204 -15.72 -10.54 6.55
CA SER A 204 -15.29 -11.69 7.36
C SER A 204 -14.56 -12.75 6.53
N PHE A 205 -14.92 -12.92 5.26
CA PHE A 205 -14.16 -13.75 4.34
C PHE A 205 -12.78 -13.14 4.07
N LEU A 206 -12.70 -11.84 3.75
CA LEU A 206 -11.43 -11.15 3.50
C LEU A 206 -10.48 -11.22 4.70
N GLU A 207 -10.98 -11.03 5.92
CA GLU A 207 -10.17 -11.13 7.14
C GLU A 207 -9.54 -12.52 7.33
N LYS A 208 -10.29 -13.58 7.02
CA LYS A 208 -9.76 -14.96 7.04
C LYS A 208 -8.79 -15.22 5.88
N ALA A 209 -9.16 -14.77 4.68
CA ALA A 209 -8.41 -14.99 3.46
C ALA A 209 -7.04 -14.30 3.51
N VAL A 210 -7.01 -13.01 3.89
CA VAL A 210 -5.76 -12.23 3.95
C VAL A 210 -4.76 -12.83 4.93
N LYS A 211 -5.25 -13.32 6.09
CA LYS A 211 -4.39 -14.03 7.05
C LYS A 211 -3.84 -15.32 6.45
N ARG A 212 -4.70 -16.17 5.88
CA ARG A 212 -4.28 -17.45 5.28
C ARG A 212 -3.28 -17.25 4.14
N ILE A 213 -3.53 -16.27 3.28
CA ILE A 213 -2.66 -15.92 2.15
C ILE A 213 -1.31 -15.45 2.68
N ALA A 214 -1.29 -14.52 3.63
CA ALA A 214 -0.03 -14.03 4.21
C ALA A 214 0.76 -15.17 4.88
N ASP A 215 0.10 -16.01 5.67
CA ASP A 215 0.71 -17.15 6.37
C ASP A 215 1.28 -18.21 5.42
N ALA A 216 0.69 -18.40 4.24
CA ALA A 216 1.15 -19.36 3.24
C ALA A 216 2.14 -18.77 2.23
N SER A 217 2.38 -17.45 2.24
CA SER A 217 3.24 -16.76 1.27
C SER A 217 4.22 -15.79 1.93
N PHE A 218 3.81 -14.55 2.19
CA PHE A 218 4.68 -13.48 2.70
C PHE A 218 5.34 -13.82 4.04
N ASN A 219 4.65 -14.55 4.93
CA ASN A 219 5.22 -15.01 6.20
C ASN A 219 6.14 -16.24 6.06
N CYS A 220 6.31 -16.77 4.86
CA CYS A 220 7.24 -17.87 4.54
C CYS A 220 8.53 -17.35 3.87
N VAL A 221 8.67 -16.05 3.66
CA VAL A 221 9.82 -15.46 2.95
C VAL A 221 10.79 -14.83 3.95
N THR A 222 12.06 -15.21 3.84
CA THR A 222 13.19 -14.51 4.44
C THR A 222 14.20 -14.14 3.34
N VAL A 223 14.81 -12.96 3.45
CA VAL A 223 15.89 -12.51 2.55
C VAL A 223 17.18 -12.34 3.34
N ASP A 224 17.11 -11.72 4.52
CA ASP A 224 18.29 -11.32 5.30
C ASP A 224 18.38 -12.02 6.67
N GLY A 225 17.57 -13.06 6.91
CA GLY A 225 17.56 -13.82 8.18
C GLY A 225 16.17 -13.95 8.72
#